data_AF-A0A4U8WBZ1-F1
#
_entry.id   AF-A0A4U8WBZ1-F1
#
_cell.length_a   1.000
_cell.length_b   1.000
_cell.length_c   1.000
_cell.angle_alpha   90.00
_cell.angle_beta   90.00
_cell.angle_gamma   90.00
#
_symmetry.space_group_name_H-M   'P 1'
#
loop_
_entity.id
_entity.type
_entity.pdbx_description
1 polymer ?
#
loop_
_entity_poly.entity_id
_entity_poly.type
_entity_poly.pdbx_seq_one_letter_code
_entity_poly.pdbx_strand_id
1 'polypeptide(L)'
;MRKYFFAIVTLPSILFAQEAPKLTDEMAVKLAEKPLHCISQEYPNKTAHIINNESEVALSPKDLHPSFYGCFDWHSSVHGHWMLVRLLKTKSNLSVAKNIEEILDHSFKKEHLQTEADYFTKYQLTGTFERTYGWAWLLKLDEELTAWNHPKAKIWHQNLKPLTDKILASWKTYLPKQTYPNRTGVHPNTAFAMAFAIDWARANKDSEFEKQLTEKAKYFYLKDEKTPAYLEPDGSDFFLRVWKLQI
;
A
#
# COMPACT_ATOMS: atom_id res chain seq x y z
N MET A 1 8.33 49.81 51.09
CA MET A 1 8.20 49.30 49.71
C MET A 1 8.45 47.79 49.73
N ARG A 2 7.47 47.02 49.24
CA ARG A 2 7.35 45.56 49.45
C ARG A 2 8.13 44.80 48.37
N LYS A 3 8.93 43.81 48.82
CA LYS A 3 9.76 42.92 48.02
C LYS A 3 8.92 42.06 47.07
N TYR A 4 9.43 41.80 45.86
CA TYR A 4 9.04 40.66 45.04
C TYR A 4 10.29 39.99 44.46
N PHE A 5 10.67 38.86 45.06
CA PHE A 5 11.60 37.90 44.47
C PHE A 5 10.77 36.99 43.56
N PHE A 6 11.00 37.06 42.25
CA PHE A 6 10.45 36.07 41.31
C PHE A 6 11.30 34.80 41.40
N ALA A 7 10.77 33.77 42.05
CA ALA A 7 11.32 32.42 41.95
C ALA A 7 10.86 31.82 40.62
N ILE A 8 11.80 31.65 39.69
CA ILE A 8 11.56 30.88 38.46
C ILE A 8 11.62 29.40 38.86
N VAL A 9 10.46 28.75 38.93
CA VAL A 9 10.36 27.30 39.08
C VAL A 9 10.49 26.70 37.68
N THR A 10 11.66 26.16 37.37
CA THR A 10 11.84 25.28 36.20
C THR A 10 11.29 23.90 36.54
N LEU A 11 10.05 23.62 36.14
CA LEU A 11 9.53 22.26 36.10
C LEU A 11 10.24 21.50 34.98
N PRO A 12 10.99 20.42 35.26
CA PRO A 12 11.53 19.58 34.21
C PRO A 12 10.35 18.86 33.55
N SER A 13 10.05 19.23 32.31
CA SER A 13 9.13 18.49 31.47
C SER A 13 9.79 17.15 31.13
N ILE A 14 9.50 16.11 31.92
CA ILE A 14 9.87 14.74 31.57
C ILE A 14 8.98 14.38 30.38
N LEU A 15 9.53 14.55 29.17
CA LEU A 15 9.00 13.96 27.96
C LEU A 15 9.08 12.45 28.13
N PHE A 16 7.98 11.81 28.53
CA PHE A 16 7.83 10.38 28.35
C PHE A 16 7.81 10.12 26.84
N ALA A 17 8.94 9.73 26.26
CA ALA A 17 8.95 9.14 24.94
C ALA A 17 8.06 7.89 25.01
N GLN A 18 6.96 7.89 24.25
CA GLN A 18 6.11 6.72 24.13
C GLN A 18 6.96 5.59 23.53
N GLU A 19 7.24 4.53 24.30
CA GLU A 19 7.87 3.34 23.75
C GLU A 19 6.98 2.79 22.64
N ALA A 20 7.53 2.68 21.43
CA ALA A 20 6.81 2.06 20.33
C ALA A 20 6.48 0.60 20.72
N PRO A 21 5.21 0.18 20.63
CA PRO A 21 4.84 -1.17 21.00
C PRO A 21 5.62 -2.18 20.13
N LYS A 22 6.30 -3.12 20.78
CA LYS A 22 6.99 -4.22 20.08
C LYS A 22 5.95 -5.18 19.54
N LEU A 23 6.12 -5.63 18.30
CA LEU A 23 5.25 -6.66 17.71
C LEU A 23 5.44 -7.99 18.46
N THR A 24 4.49 -8.36 19.32
CA THR A 24 4.46 -9.67 19.97
C THR A 24 3.86 -10.72 19.05
N ASP A 25 4.05 -12.00 19.39
CA ASP A 25 3.50 -13.10 18.58
C ASP A 25 1.97 -13.15 18.66
N GLU A 26 1.40 -12.83 19.84
CA GLU A 26 -0.05 -12.67 20.02
C GLU A 26 -0.61 -11.55 19.13
N MET A 27 0.06 -10.39 19.09
CA MET A 27 -0.33 -9.28 18.21
C MET A 27 -0.22 -9.70 16.74
N ALA A 28 0.85 -10.41 16.36
CA ALA A 28 1.05 -10.89 15.00
C ALA A 28 -0.04 -11.89 14.56
N VAL A 29 -0.42 -12.83 15.43
CA VAL A 29 -1.55 -13.75 15.18
C VAL A 29 -2.84 -12.97 15.00
N LYS A 30 -3.14 -12.03 15.91
CA LYS A 30 -4.35 -11.19 15.83
C LYS A 30 -4.39 -10.33 14.56
N LEU A 31 -3.25 -9.80 14.12
CA LEU A 31 -3.16 -9.09 12.85
C LEU A 31 -3.50 -10.03 11.68
N ALA A 32 -2.94 -11.24 11.67
CA ALA A 32 -3.15 -12.21 10.59
C ALA A 32 -4.61 -12.68 10.45
N GLU A 33 -5.41 -12.70 11.52
CA GLU A 33 -6.79 -13.20 11.53
C GLU A 33 -7.65 -12.58 10.41
N LYS A 34 -7.60 -11.25 10.25
CA LYS A 34 -8.49 -10.57 9.30
C LYS A 34 -8.16 -10.92 7.85
N PRO A 35 -6.90 -10.83 7.35
CA PRO A 35 -6.61 -11.25 5.98
C PRO A 35 -6.77 -12.75 5.75
N LEU A 36 -6.41 -13.60 6.73
CA LEU A 36 -6.65 -15.04 6.64
C LEU A 36 -8.14 -15.36 6.43
N HIS A 37 -9.03 -14.58 7.05
CA HIS A 37 -10.47 -14.73 6.85
C HIS A 37 -10.95 -14.16 5.50
N CYS A 38 -10.51 -12.94 5.13
CA CYS A 38 -11.13 -12.22 4.02
C CYS A 38 -10.53 -12.50 2.63
N ILE A 39 -9.28 -12.98 2.52
CA ILE A 39 -8.61 -13.14 1.21
C ILE A 39 -9.36 -14.12 0.30
N SER A 40 -9.89 -15.21 0.88
CA SER A 40 -10.66 -16.20 0.12
C SER A 40 -12.15 -15.87 -0.01
N GLN A 41 -12.63 -14.82 0.67
CA GLN A 41 -14.04 -14.45 0.71
C GLN A 41 -14.38 -13.52 -0.47
N GLU A 42 -15.19 -14.02 -1.39
CA GLU A 42 -15.50 -13.29 -2.62
C GLU A 42 -16.49 -12.13 -2.43
N TYR A 43 -17.55 -12.34 -1.62
CA TYR A 43 -18.63 -11.37 -1.45
C TYR A 43 -18.83 -10.95 0.02
N PRO A 44 -19.31 -9.72 0.30
CA PRO A 44 -19.56 -8.63 -0.66
C PRO A 44 -18.28 -8.09 -1.30
N ASN A 45 -18.40 -7.55 -2.52
CA ASN A 45 -17.26 -7.04 -3.29
C ASN A 45 -17.55 -5.71 -3.98
N LYS A 46 -16.52 -4.87 -4.08
CA LYS A 46 -16.47 -3.66 -4.88
C LYS A 46 -15.35 -3.82 -5.92
N THR A 47 -15.69 -4.44 -7.05
CA THR A 47 -14.72 -4.76 -8.11
C THR A 47 -14.08 -3.54 -8.75
N ALA A 48 -14.77 -2.39 -8.75
CA ALA A 48 -14.37 -1.18 -9.47
C ALA A 48 -14.09 -1.40 -10.97
N HIS A 49 -14.58 -2.51 -11.53
CA HIS A 49 -14.53 -2.80 -12.95
C HIS A 49 -15.57 -1.95 -13.68
N ILE A 50 -15.15 -1.25 -14.73
CA ILE A 50 -16.04 -0.52 -15.62
C ILE A 50 -16.53 -1.52 -16.67
N ILE A 51 -17.82 -1.82 -16.65
CA ILE A 51 -18.48 -2.70 -17.63
C ILE A 51 -18.63 -1.93 -18.94
N ASN A 52 -17.88 -2.32 -19.97
CA ASN A 52 -17.87 -1.64 -21.27
C ASN A 52 -18.89 -2.23 -22.25
N ASN A 53 -19.24 -3.50 -22.08
CA ASN A 53 -20.18 -4.21 -22.95
C ASN A 53 -20.91 -5.32 -22.18
N GLU A 54 -21.96 -5.88 -22.79
CA GLU A 54 -22.83 -6.88 -22.17
C GLU A 54 -22.09 -8.16 -21.75
N SER A 55 -21.03 -8.56 -22.47
CA SER A 55 -20.27 -9.77 -22.13
C SER A 55 -19.50 -9.65 -20.82
N GLU A 56 -19.25 -8.42 -20.34
CA GLU A 56 -18.55 -8.14 -19.09
C GLU A 56 -19.50 -8.13 -17.87
N VAL A 57 -20.81 -8.06 -18.08
CA VAL A 57 -21.83 -7.94 -17.00
C VAL A 57 -21.80 -9.13 -16.04
N ALA A 58 -21.54 -10.33 -16.57
CA ALA A 58 -21.56 -11.56 -15.80
C ALA A 58 -20.23 -11.87 -15.08
N LEU A 59 -19.19 -11.02 -15.22
CA LEU A 59 -17.88 -11.28 -14.63
C LEU A 59 -17.94 -11.12 -13.11
N SER A 60 -17.58 -12.18 -12.40
CA SER A 60 -17.44 -12.19 -10.94
C SER A 60 -16.14 -11.50 -10.49
N PRO A 61 -16.01 -11.09 -9.21
CA PRO A 61 -14.75 -10.62 -8.65
C PRO A 61 -13.60 -11.60 -8.90
N LYS A 62 -13.84 -12.91 -8.80
CA LYS A 62 -12.81 -13.92 -9.02
C LYS A 62 -12.43 -14.09 -10.50
N ASP A 63 -13.37 -13.86 -11.43
CA ASP A 63 -13.08 -13.84 -12.87
C ASP A 63 -12.18 -12.65 -13.25
N LEU A 64 -12.37 -11.52 -12.58
CA LEU A 64 -11.62 -10.29 -12.83
C LEU A 64 -10.23 -10.32 -12.18
N HIS A 65 -10.17 -10.78 -10.93
CA HIS A 65 -8.99 -10.65 -10.05
C HIS A 65 -8.73 -11.92 -9.23
N PRO A 66 -8.32 -13.04 -9.85
CA PRO A 66 -8.23 -14.34 -9.16
C PRO A 66 -7.20 -14.39 -8.00
N SER A 67 -6.23 -13.47 -7.95
CA SER A 67 -5.30 -13.36 -6.81
C SER A 67 -5.83 -12.41 -5.74
N PHE A 68 -6.56 -11.36 -6.14
CA PHE A 68 -6.90 -10.23 -5.29
C PHE A 68 -8.41 -9.95 -5.19
N TYR A 69 -9.25 -10.94 -5.46
CA TYR A 69 -10.71 -10.78 -5.43
C TYR A 69 -11.29 -10.59 -4.02
N GLY A 70 -10.62 -11.07 -2.97
CA GLY A 70 -11.16 -11.05 -1.61
C GLY A 70 -11.10 -9.69 -0.90
N CYS A 71 -11.39 -9.69 0.40
CA CYS A 71 -11.23 -8.54 1.29
C CYS A 71 -11.96 -7.27 0.82
N PHE A 72 -13.17 -7.42 0.27
CA PHE A 72 -14.06 -6.37 -0.22
C PHE A 72 -13.61 -5.66 -1.49
N ASP A 73 -12.34 -5.30 -1.66
CA ASP A 73 -11.80 -4.73 -2.89
C ASP A 73 -10.33 -5.09 -3.13
N TRP A 74 -9.89 -4.85 -4.37
CA TRP A 74 -8.60 -5.30 -4.88
C TRP A 74 -7.41 -4.81 -4.03
N HIS A 75 -7.33 -3.51 -3.75
CA HIS A 75 -6.20 -2.97 -2.99
C HIS A 75 -6.23 -3.39 -1.52
N SER A 76 -7.41 -3.57 -0.91
CA SER A 76 -7.52 -4.11 0.45
C SER A 76 -7.02 -5.54 0.51
N SER A 77 -7.30 -6.33 -0.53
CA SER A 77 -6.74 -7.67 -0.69
C SER A 77 -5.22 -7.63 -0.82
N VAL A 78 -4.66 -6.79 -1.71
CA VAL A 78 -3.21 -6.64 -1.87
C VAL A 78 -2.53 -6.21 -0.56
N HIS A 79 -3.12 -5.26 0.18
CA HIS A 79 -2.64 -4.86 1.50
C HIS A 79 -2.66 -6.03 2.50
N GLY A 80 -3.75 -6.82 2.53
CA GLY A 80 -3.85 -8.03 3.35
C GLY A 80 -2.74 -9.04 3.03
N HIS A 81 -2.47 -9.29 1.75
CA HIS A 81 -1.39 -10.16 1.30
C HIS A 81 -0.01 -9.63 1.71
N TRP A 82 0.26 -8.34 1.53
CA TRP A 82 1.50 -7.72 2.00
C TRP A 82 1.69 -7.90 3.50
N MET A 83 0.63 -7.67 4.28
CA MET A 83 0.70 -7.81 5.74
C MET A 83 1.05 -9.25 6.14
N LEU A 84 0.45 -10.24 5.49
CA LEU A 84 0.76 -11.65 5.71
C LEU A 84 2.23 -12.00 5.36
N VAL A 85 2.74 -11.53 4.23
CA VAL A 85 4.16 -11.67 3.85
C VAL A 85 5.07 -11.00 4.89
N ARG A 86 4.72 -9.79 5.33
CA ARG A 86 5.47 -9.05 6.36
C ARG A 86 5.51 -9.82 7.68
N LEU A 87 4.40 -10.44 8.08
CA LEU A 87 4.33 -11.25 9.30
C LEU A 87 5.23 -12.48 9.20
N LEU A 88 5.20 -13.23 8.09
CA LEU A 88 6.10 -14.38 7.90
C LEU A 88 7.58 -13.97 7.94
N LYS A 89 7.93 -12.86 7.31
CA LYS A 89 9.30 -12.34 7.29
C LYS A 89 9.78 -11.86 8.66
N THR A 90 8.93 -11.20 9.43
CA THR A 90 9.30 -10.59 10.72
C THR A 90 9.16 -11.55 11.89
N LYS A 91 8.30 -12.57 11.77
CA LYS A 91 7.96 -13.56 12.79
C LYS A 91 7.89 -14.96 12.16
N SER A 92 9.04 -15.60 12.00
CA SER A 92 9.14 -16.90 11.30
C SER A 92 8.45 -18.08 12.01
N ASN A 93 8.16 -17.97 13.31
CA ASN A 93 7.68 -19.08 14.14
C ASN A 93 6.23 -18.87 14.62
N LEU A 94 5.41 -18.14 13.87
CA LEU A 94 4.00 -17.97 14.22
C LEU A 94 3.25 -19.29 14.13
N SER A 95 2.36 -19.54 15.08
CA SER A 95 1.48 -20.73 15.09
C SER A 95 0.63 -20.84 13.82
N VAL A 96 0.30 -19.70 13.20
CA VAL A 96 -0.50 -19.61 11.96
C VAL A 96 0.34 -19.56 10.68
N ALA A 97 1.68 -19.66 10.75
CA ALA A 97 2.56 -19.47 9.60
C ALA A 97 2.20 -20.39 8.42
N LYS A 98 1.88 -21.66 8.68
CA LYS A 98 1.47 -22.61 7.64
C LYS A 98 0.19 -22.18 6.91
N ASN A 99 -0.82 -21.73 7.66
CA ASN A 99 -2.08 -21.24 7.07
C ASN A 99 -1.84 -19.99 6.21
N ILE A 100 -0.92 -19.11 6.65
CA ILE A 100 -0.51 -17.96 5.85
C ILE A 100 0.14 -18.42 4.54
N GLU A 101 1.11 -19.33 4.60
CA GLU A 101 1.77 -19.86 3.41
C GLU A 101 0.80 -20.51 2.43
N GLU A 102 -0.18 -21.28 2.92
CA GLU A 102 -1.20 -21.94 2.08
C GLU A 102 -2.06 -20.93 1.32
N ILE A 103 -2.51 -19.86 1.98
CA ILE A 103 -3.27 -18.78 1.32
C ILE A 103 -2.41 -18.04 0.30
N LEU A 104 -1.17 -17.71 0.65
CA LEU A 104 -0.26 -17.00 -0.26
C LEU A 104 0.13 -17.88 -1.47
N ASP A 105 0.35 -19.18 -1.27
CA ASP A 105 0.62 -20.13 -2.37
C ASP A 105 -0.57 -20.22 -3.33
N HIS A 106 -1.80 -20.19 -2.82
CA HIS A 106 -2.99 -20.18 -3.68
C HIS A 106 -3.14 -18.86 -4.44
N SER A 107 -3.01 -17.72 -3.76
CA SER A 107 -3.17 -16.40 -4.38
C SER A 107 -2.06 -16.10 -5.38
N PHE A 108 -0.81 -16.49 -5.09
CA PHE A 108 0.37 -16.18 -5.91
C PHE A 108 0.73 -17.29 -6.91
N LYS A 109 -0.26 -18.08 -7.32
CA LYS A 109 -0.13 -18.95 -8.49
C LYS A 109 0.18 -18.12 -9.74
N LYS A 110 1.03 -18.66 -10.60
CA LYS A 110 1.50 -17.98 -11.82
C LYS A 110 0.34 -17.59 -12.73
N GLU A 111 -0.61 -18.49 -12.92
CA GLU A 111 -1.80 -18.30 -13.75
C GLU A 111 -2.75 -17.21 -13.22
N HIS A 112 -2.90 -17.11 -11.89
CA HIS A 112 -3.73 -16.07 -11.28
C HIS A 112 -3.07 -14.70 -11.46
N LEU A 113 -1.79 -14.59 -11.13
CA LEU A 113 -1.06 -13.33 -11.25
C LEU A 113 -0.86 -12.89 -12.72
N GLN A 114 -0.80 -13.83 -13.65
CA GLN A 114 -0.86 -13.51 -15.07
C GLN A 114 -2.22 -12.91 -15.46
N THR A 115 -3.33 -13.46 -14.93
CA THR A 115 -4.67 -12.92 -15.18
C THR A 115 -4.80 -11.49 -14.63
N GLU A 116 -4.26 -11.22 -13.44
CA GLU A 116 -4.18 -9.86 -12.88
C GLU A 116 -3.38 -8.91 -13.79
N ALA A 117 -2.26 -9.37 -14.34
CA ALA A 117 -1.43 -8.57 -15.25
C ALA A 117 -2.16 -8.29 -16.58
N ASP A 118 -2.86 -9.30 -17.10
CA ASP A 118 -3.61 -9.20 -18.36
C ASP A 118 -4.79 -8.23 -18.22
N TYR A 119 -5.41 -8.13 -17.05
CA TYR A 119 -6.54 -7.23 -16.75
C TYR A 119 -6.28 -5.79 -17.24
N PHE A 120 -5.07 -5.26 -17.00
CA PHE A 120 -4.67 -3.90 -17.39
C PHE A 120 -4.67 -3.62 -18.89
N THR A 121 -4.83 -4.65 -19.72
CA THR A 121 -4.87 -4.55 -21.17
C THR A 121 -6.03 -5.30 -21.82
N LYS A 122 -6.68 -6.21 -21.09
CA LYS A 122 -7.74 -7.10 -21.60
C LYS A 122 -9.05 -6.36 -21.88
N TYR A 123 -9.46 -5.49 -20.96
CA TYR A 123 -10.71 -4.72 -21.09
C TYR A 123 -10.44 -3.23 -21.32
N GLN A 124 -11.42 -2.52 -21.87
CA GLN A 124 -11.28 -1.09 -22.10
C GLN A 124 -11.25 -0.31 -20.77
N LEU A 125 -10.57 0.84 -20.76
CA LEU A 125 -10.46 1.75 -19.60
C LEU A 125 -9.78 1.17 -18.34
N THR A 126 -9.24 -0.03 -18.39
CA THR A 126 -8.54 -0.69 -17.25
C THR A 126 -7.16 -0.09 -16.95
N GLY A 127 -6.55 0.65 -17.88
CA GLY A 127 -5.24 1.28 -17.66
C GLY A 127 -5.20 2.31 -16.51
N THR A 128 -6.35 2.77 -16.02
CA THR A 128 -6.46 3.65 -14.85
C THR A 128 -6.99 2.96 -13.60
N PHE A 129 -7.28 1.66 -13.66
CA PHE A 129 -7.74 0.88 -12.53
C PHE A 129 -6.75 1.01 -11.36
N GLU A 130 -7.25 1.25 -10.16
CA GLU A 130 -6.46 1.36 -8.92
C GLU A 130 -5.40 2.47 -8.89
N ARG A 131 -5.50 3.43 -9.81
CA ARG A 131 -4.59 4.58 -9.88
C ARG A 131 -4.79 5.57 -8.72
N THR A 132 -3.78 5.92 -7.93
CA THR A 132 -2.45 5.30 -7.76
C THR A 132 -2.35 4.49 -6.47
N TYR A 133 -3.45 4.32 -5.75
CA TYR A 133 -3.46 3.71 -4.41
C TYR A 133 -3.16 2.21 -4.45
N GLY A 134 -3.92 1.42 -5.23
CA GLY A 134 -3.62 0.01 -5.38
C GLY A 134 -2.27 -0.24 -6.05
N TRP A 135 -1.86 0.65 -6.98
CA TRP A 135 -0.52 0.57 -7.57
C TRP A 135 0.58 0.66 -6.51
N ALA A 136 0.43 1.58 -5.55
CA ALA A 136 1.37 1.73 -4.45
C ALA A 136 1.40 0.51 -3.53
N TRP A 137 0.24 -0.05 -3.19
CA TRP A 137 0.17 -1.28 -2.39
C TRP A 137 0.81 -2.47 -3.08
N LEU A 138 0.66 -2.60 -4.40
CA LEU A 138 1.33 -3.67 -5.15
C LEU A 138 2.84 -3.49 -5.13
N LEU A 139 3.35 -2.26 -5.33
CA LEU A 139 4.78 -1.99 -5.20
C LEU A 139 5.27 -2.32 -3.79
N LYS A 140 4.50 -2.01 -2.74
CA LYS A 140 4.87 -2.38 -1.36
C LYS A 140 4.93 -3.91 -1.15
N LEU A 141 3.99 -4.65 -1.73
CA LEU A 141 4.02 -6.12 -1.72
C LEU A 141 5.28 -6.67 -2.41
N ASP A 142 5.59 -6.17 -3.60
CA ASP A 142 6.75 -6.58 -4.38
C ASP A 142 8.08 -6.26 -3.68
N GLU A 143 8.18 -5.07 -3.06
CA GLU A 143 9.31 -4.67 -2.20
C GLU A 143 9.52 -5.67 -1.05
N GLU A 144 8.43 -6.05 -0.37
CA GLU A 144 8.49 -6.94 0.78
C GLU A 144 9.01 -8.33 0.41
N LEU A 145 8.52 -8.87 -0.71
CA LEU A 145 8.94 -10.17 -1.27
C LEU A 145 10.39 -10.14 -1.73
N THR A 146 10.81 -9.07 -2.43
CA THR A 146 12.19 -8.90 -2.89
C THR A 146 13.18 -8.84 -1.72
N ALA A 147 12.81 -8.14 -0.65
CA ALA A 147 13.66 -7.99 0.52
C ALA A 147 13.64 -9.23 1.46
N TRP A 148 12.82 -10.25 1.19
CA TRP A 148 12.76 -11.46 1.99
C TRP A 148 13.53 -12.60 1.34
N ASN A 149 14.72 -12.93 1.87
CA ASN A 149 15.53 -14.03 1.36
C ASN A 149 14.96 -15.40 1.80
N HIS A 150 13.88 -15.82 1.18
CA HIS A 150 13.20 -17.09 1.44
C HIS A 150 12.81 -17.79 0.11
N PRO A 151 12.90 -19.13 0.00
CA PRO A 151 12.56 -19.83 -1.23
C PRO A 151 11.15 -19.53 -1.76
N LYS A 152 10.14 -19.49 -0.87
CA LYS A 152 8.76 -19.14 -1.26
C LYS A 152 8.65 -17.70 -1.76
N ALA A 153 9.30 -16.75 -1.08
CA ALA A 153 9.30 -15.35 -1.49
C ALA A 153 9.87 -15.16 -2.91
N LYS A 154 10.93 -15.89 -3.26
CA LYS A 154 11.52 -15.87 -4.61
C LYS A 154 10.53 -16.37 -5.66
N ILE A 155 9.79 -17.45 -5.39
CA ILE A 155 8.78 -18.00 -6.30
C ILE A 155 7.61 -17.01 -6.45
N TRP A 156 7.07 -16.50 -5.34
CA TRP A 156 5.96 -15.55 -5.36
C TRP A 156 6.33 -14.25 -6.05
N HIS A 157 7.53 -13.71 -5.80
CA HIS A 157 8.04 -12.53 -6.50
C HIS A 157 8.17 -12.77 -8.01
N GLN A 158 8.71 -13.92 -8.43
CA GLN A 158 8.80 -14.27 -9.85
C GLN A 158 7.42 -14.34 -10.51
N ASN A 159 6.41 -14.87 -9.82
CA ASN A 159 5.04 -14.94 -10.32
C ASN A 159 4.34 -13.57 -10.33
N LEU A 160 4.67 -12.67 -9.37
CA LEU A 160 4.10 -11.32 -9.26
C LEU A 160 4.66 -10.37 -10.32
N LYS A 161 5.89 -10.61 -10.77
CA LYS A 161 6.64 -9.74 -11.67
C LYS A 161 5.87 -9.24 -12.91
N PRO A 162 5.11 -10.07 -13.66
CA PRO A 162 4.36 -9.57 -14.81
C PRO A 162 3.36 -8.46 -14.45
N LEU A 163 2.70 -8.57 -13.30
CA LEU A 163 1.77 -7.56 -12.81
C LEU A 163 2.53 -6.32 -12.30
N THR A 164 3.62 -6.49 -11.57
CA THR A 164 4.51 -5.38 -11.16
C THR A 164 4.98 -4.58 -12.39
N ASP A 165 5.39 -5.26 -13.46
CA ASP A 165 5.86 -4.62 -14.70
C ASP A 165 4.75 -3.78 -15.38
N LYS A 166 3.49 -4.24 -15.36
CA LYS A 166 2.33 -3.46 -15.84
C LYS A 166 2.10 -2.22 -14.99
N ILE A 167 2.19 -2.35 -13.67
CA ILE A 167 2.05 -1.21 -12.75
C ILE A 167 3.17 -0.18 -12.95
N LEU A 168 4.41 -0.61 -13.14
CA LEU A 168 5.54 0.29 -13.41
C LEU A 168 5.36 1.04 -14.73
N ALA A 169 4.92 0.35 -15.79
CA ALA A 169 4.62 1.00 -17.07
C ALA A 169 3.50 2.04 -16.92
N SER A 170 2.44 1.72 -16.16
CA SER A 170 1.34 2.65 -15.86
C SER A 170 1.81 3.87 -15.07
N TRP A 171 2.64 3.70 -14.04
CA TRP A 171 3.27 4.78 -13.29
C TRP A 171 4.11 5.70 -14.19
N LYS A 172 5.04 5.12 -14.96
CA LYS A 172 5.94 5.87 -15.85
C LYS A 172 5.16 6.62 -16.95
N THR A 173 4.01 6.10 -17.36
CA THR A 173 3.10 6.77 -18.31
C THR A 173 2.28 7.88 -17.65
N TYR A 174 1.85 7.70 -16.40
CA TYR A 174 0.93 8.60 -15.71
C TYR A 174 1.64 9.77 -15.02
N LEU A 175 2.76 9.52 -14.34
CA LEU A 175 3.45 10.50 -13.49
C LEU A 175 3.80 11.81 -14.22
N PRO A 176 4.28 11.78 -15.49
CA PRO A 176 4.52 13.01 -16.24
C PRO A 176 3.25 13.80 -16.55
N LYS A 177 2.11 13.10 -16.70
CA LYS A 177 0.79 13.69 -17.03
C LYS A 177 0.09 14.29 -15.82
N GLN A 178 0.49 13.90 -14.60
CA GLN A 178 -0.11 14.44 -13.38
C GLN A 178 0.37 15.87 -13.12
N THR A 179 -0.54 16.83 -13.24
CA THR A 179 -0.31 18.26 -13.04
C THR A 179 -0.57 18.73 -11.61
N TYR A 180 -1.46 18.06 -10.87
CA TYR A 180 -1.81 18.40 -9.49
C TYR A 180 -1.75 17.18 -8.57
N PRO A 181 -1.30 17.32 -7.31
CA PRO A 181 -1.42 16.25 -6.33
C PRO A 181 -2.84 16.21 -5.78
N ASN A 182 -3.32 15.00 -5.47
CA ASN A 182 -4.48 14.82 -4.61
C ASN A 182 -4.03 14.79 -3.15
N ARG A 183 -4.57 15.71 -2.34
CA ARG A 183 -4.23 15.89 -0.92
C ARG A 183 -5.30 15.37 0.03
N THR A 184 -6.37 14.75 -0.46
CA THR A 184 -7.42 14.21 0.45
C THR A 184 -6.81 13.16 1.39
N GLY A 185 -7.34 13.02 2.60
CA GLY A 185 -6.80 12.04 3.57
C GLY A 185 -7.31 10.63 3.32
N VAL A 186 -7.71 10.32 2.08
CA VAL A 186 -8.27 9.03 1.67
C VAL A 186 -7.48 8.42 0.51
N HIS A 187 -7.93 7.28 -0.01
CA HIS A 187 -7.24 6.45 -0.99
C HIS A 187 -6.45 7.19 -2.11
N PRO A 188 -7.00 8.18 -2.83
CA PRO A 188 -6.27 8.80 -3.94
C PRO A 188 -5.14 9.75 -3.51
N ASN A 189 -4.79 9.84 -2.21
CA ASN A 189 -3.70 10.67 -1.71
C ASN A 189 -2.39 10.41 -2.48
N THR A 190 -1.90 11.43 -3.16
CA THR A 190 -0.71 11.32 -4.02
C THR A 190 0.56 11.13 -3.21
N ALA A 191 0.68 11.76 -2.03
CA ALA A 191 1.88 11.63 -1.19
C ALA A 191 2.04 10.19 -0.69
N PHE A 192 0.95 9.57 -0.22
CA PHE A 192 0.95 8.16 0.18
C PHE A 192 1.47 7.26 -0.94
N ALA A 193 0.88 7.37 -2.13
CA ALA A 193 1.23 6.50 -3.23
C ALA A 193 2.70 6.69 -3.70
N MET A 194 3.17 7.94 -3.71
CA MET A 194 4.55 8.25 -4.06
C MET A 194 5.55 7.76 -3.02
N ALA A 195 5.21 7.78 -1.73
CA ALA A 195 6.09 7.28 -0.67
C ALA A 195 6.46 5.81 -0.91
N PHE A 196 5.46 4.96 -1.13
CA PHE A 196 5.68 3.54 -1.38
C PHE A 196 6.42 3.30 -2.71
N ALA A 197 6.11 4.08 -3.74
CA ALA A 197 6.82 3.96 -5.01
C ALA A 197 8.31 4.35 -4.89
N ILE A 198 8.65 5.36 -4.07
CA ILE A 198 10.04 5.75 -3.80
C ILE A 198 10.77 4.66 -3.02
N ASP A 199 10.17 4.11 -1.96
CA ASP A 199 10.74 3.00 -1.18
C ASP A 199 11.02 1.79 -2.08
N TRP A 200 10.05 1.44 -2.93
CA TRP A 200 10.20 0.36 -3.91
C TRP A 200 11.34 0.63 -4.89
N ALA A 201 11.42 1.84 -5.45
CA ALA A 201 12.45 2.21 -6.42
C ALA A 201 13.86 2.12 -5.80
N ARG A 202 14.01 2.57 -4.55
CA ARG A 202 15.25 2.45 -3.78
C ARG A 202 15.62 0.99 -3.51
N ALA A 203 14.67 0.17 -3.06
CA ALA A 203 14.89 -1.25 -2.78
C ALA A 203 15.31 -2.03 -4.03
N ASN A 204 14.75 -1.69 -5.19
CA ASN A 204 15.04 -2.33 -6.48
C ASN A 204 16.15 -1.65 -7.28
N LYS A 205 16.75 -0.56 -6.77
CA LYS A 205 17.79 0.22 -7.44
C LYS A 205 17.36 0.78 -8.81
N ASP A 206 16.08 1.11 -8.99
CA ASP A 206 15.58 1.83 -10.17
C ASP A 206 15.80 3.34 -9.98
N SER A 207 17.05 3.79 -10.16
CA SER A 207 17.45 5.18 -9.93
C SER A 207 16.73 6.18 -10.83
N GLU A 208 16.32 5.78 -12.03
CA GLU A 208 15.58 6.65 -12.95
C GLU A 208 14.15 6.88 -12.44
N PHE A 209 13.47 5.81 -12.00
CA PHE A 209 12.13 5.95 -11.43
C PHE A 209 12.14 6.69 -10.09
N GLU A 210 13.12 6.42 -9.22
CA GLU A 210 13.33 7.17 -7.98
C GLU A 210 13.46 8.66 -8.27
N LYS A 211 14.33 9.05 -9.21
CA LYS A 211 14.53 10.44 -9.59
C LYS A 211 13.23 11.10 -10.05
N GLN A 212 12.48 10.45 -10.95
CA GLN A 212 11.20 10.99 -11.45
C GLN A 212 10.19 11.20 -10.32
N LEU A 213 10.06 10.25 -9.39
CA LEU A 213 9.18 10.35 -8.24
C LEU A 213 9.62 11.47 -7.30
N THR A 214 10.90 11.52 -6.94
CA THR A 214 11.47 12.54 -6.06
C THR A 214 11.32 13.95 -6.63
N GLU A 215 11.58 14.15 -7.92
CA GLU A 215 11.40 15.45 -8.59
C GLU A 215 9.92 15.86 -8.61
N LYS A 216 9.02 14.94 -8.93
CA LYS A 216 7.57 15.21 -8.92
C LYS A 216 7.06 15.52 -7.51
N ALA A 217 7.55 14.82 -6.49
CA ALA A 217 7.19 15.05 -5.10
C ALA A 217 7.64 16.44 -4.65
N LYS A 218 8.87 16.84 -4.99
CA LYS A 218 9.36 18.20 -4.74
C LYS A 218 8.50 19.24 -5.47
N TYR A 219 8.18 19.00 -6.74
CA TYR A 219 7.31 19.89 -7.52
C TYR A 219 5.94 20.10 -6.84
N PHE A 220 5.35 19.05 -6.27
CA PHE A 220 4.04 19.12 -5.62
C PHE A 220 4.06 19.71 -4.21
N TYR A 221 5.07 19.39 -3.40
CA TYR A 221 5.00 19.57 -1.95
C TYR A 221 6.10 20.46 -1.36
N LEU A 222 7.18 20.76 -2.10
CA LEU A 222 8.33 21.50 -1.53
C LEU A 222 7.98 22.93 -1.10
N LYS A 223 7.01 23.56 -1.79
CA LYS A 223 6.57 24.93 -1.54
C LYS A 223 5.33 25.00 -0.63
N ASP A 224 4.87 23.87 -0.10
CA ASP A 224 3.69 23.85 0.76
C ASP A 224 4.03 24.49 2.12
N GLU A 225 3.42 25.64 2.39
CA GLU A 225 3.55 26.39 3.63
C GLU A 225 2.17 26.65 4.26
N LYS A 226 2.12 26.73 5.59
CA LYS A 226 0.91 27.10 6.35
C LYS A 226 -0.33 26.26 6.01
N THR A 227 -0.16 24.97 5.70
CA THR A 227 -1.27 24.04 5.48
C THR A 227 -2.19 24.05 6.71
N PRO A 228 -3.53 24.21 6.53
CA PRO A 228 -4.45 24.45 7.64
C PRO A 228 -4.71 23.17 8.45
N ALA A 229 -3.76 22.78 9.28
CA ALA A 229 -3.80 21.55 10.06
C ALA A 229 -5.04 21.43 10.98
N TYR A 230 -5.63 22.56 11.39
CA TYR A 230 -6.86 22.58 12.20
C TYR A 230 -8.10 22.06 11.44
N LEU A 231 -8.02 21.94 10.13
CA LEU A 231 -9.05 21.33 9.29
C LEU A 231 -8.83 19.81 9.12
N GLU A 232 -7.79 19.23 9.73
CA GLU A 232 -7.39 17.83 9.55
C GLU A 232 -7.33 17.08 10.89
N PRO A 233 -7.73 15.79 10.93
CA PRO A 233 -8.39 15.04 9.85
C PRO A 233 -9.85 15.47 9.64
N ASP A 234 -10.35 15.35 8.40
CA ASP A 234 -11.79 15.28 8.14
C ASP A 234 -12.36 13.94 8.62
N GLY A 235 -13.68 13.84 8.83
CA GLY A 235 -14.33 12.62 9.33
C GLY A 235 -14.17 11.40 8.42
N SER A 236 -13.78 11.60 7.16
CA SER A 236 -13.47 10.54 6.20
C SER A 236 -11.98 10.20 6.10
N ASP A 237 -11.10 11.04 6.66
CA ASP A 237 -9.66 10.91 6.49
C ASP A 237 -9.08 9.78 7.37
N PHE A 238 -8.20 8.97 6.78
CA PHE A 238 -7.33 8.03 7.47
C PHE A 238 -5.83 8.30 7.23
N PHE A 239 -5.52 9.27 6.36
CA PHE A 239 -4.21 9.89 6.23
C PHE A 239 -4.25 11.35 6.67
N LEU A 240 -3.11 11.85 7.16
CA LEU A 240 -2.91 13.29 7.26
C LEU A 240 -2.73 13.88 5.85
N ARG A 241 -3.37 15.01 5.57
CA ARG A 241 -3.24 15.69 4.27
C ARG A 241 -1.96 16.51 4.20
N VAL A 242 -1.43 16.93 5.36
CA VAL A 242 -0.08 17.52 5.51
C VAL A 242 1.04 16.47 5.47
N TRP A 243 0.87 15.36 4.76
CA TRP A 243 1.91 14.34 4.61
C TRP A 243 3.17 14.96 4.02
N LYS A 244 4.19 15.18 4.87
CA LYS A 244 5.52 15.58 4.43
C LYS A 244 6.27 14.33 4.03
N LEU A 245 6.39 14.11 2.72
CA LEU A 245 7.37 13.16 2.21
C LEU A 245 8.75 13.59 2.73
N GLN A 246 9.43 12.70 3.46
CA GLN A 246 10.85 12.84 3.75
C GLN A 246 11.62 12.46 2.48
N ILE A 247 11.71 13.42 1.56
CA ILE A 247 12.34 13.25 0.23
C ILE A 247 13.85 13.28 0.35
#